data_AF-A0A078MKF0-F1
#
_entry.id   AF-A0A078MKF0-F1
#
_cell.length_a   1.000
_cell.length_b   1.000
_cell.length_c   1.000
_cell.angle_alpha   90.00
_cell.angle_beta   90.00
_cell.angle_gamma   90.00
#
_symmetry.space_group_name_H-M   'P 1'
#
loop_
_entity.id
_entity.type
_entity.pdbx_description
1 polymer ?
#
loop_
_entity_poly.entity_id
_entity_poly.type
_entity_poly.pdbx_seq_one_letter_code
_entity_poly.pdbx_strand_id
1 'polypeptide(L)'
;MIGRSPAATVERFFQSHIRAWLILPDGWYGRPFDSVFSLVLSTQDNHGLFVEIEGARELTFTGGSIAAVKTRFEKYQALKIEGFDHVVWDPHDGVSQKTEYSSGQVTFASPGPLRSFR
;
A
#
# COMPACT_ATOMS: atom_id res chain seq x y z
N MET A 1 14.60 19.77 -4.48
CA MET A 1 14.46 18.36 -4.94
C MET A 1 12.98 18.11 -5.14
N ILE A 2 12.49 17.98 -6.37
CA ILE A 2 11.11 17.57 -6.60
C ILE A 2 11.06 16.07 -6.32
N GLY A 3 10.59 15.70 -5.14
CA GLY A 3 10.38 14.30 -4.78
C GLY A 3 9.39 13.65 -5.75
N ARG A 4 9.58 12.38 -6.04
CA ARG A 4 8.61 11.61 -6.84
C ARG A 4 7.28 11.58 -6.07
N SER A 5 6.16 11.68 -6.78
CA SER A 5 4.83 11.60 -6.16
C SER A 5 4.65 10.26 -5.42
N PRO A 6 3.90 10.23 -4.32
CA PRO A 6 3.47 9.00 -3.65
C PRO A 6 2.97 7.93 -4.61
N ALA A 7 2.05 8.28 -5.53
CA ALA A 7 1.49 7.33 -6.48
C ALA A 7 2.57 6.67 -7.36
N ALA A 8 3.48 7.44 -7.94
CA ALA A 8 4.57 6.92 -8.76
C ALA A 8 5.62 6.12 -7.95
N THR A 9 5.66 6.32 -6.63
CA THR A 9 6.51 5.53 -5.73
C THR A 9 5.88 4.18 -5.41
N VAL A 10 4.56 4.13 -5.22
CA VAL A 10 3.78 2.88 -5.12
C VAL A 10 3.93 2.06 -6.40
N GLU A 11 3.70 2.64 -7.57
CA GLU A 11 3.87 1.96 -8.85
C GLU A 11 5.27 1.35 -9.01
N ARG A 12 6.32 2.13 -8.73
CA ARG A 12 7.70 1.66 -8.84
C ARG A 12 7.99 0.51 -7.86
N PHE A 13 7.41 0.53 -6.67
CA PHE A 13 7.56 -0.56 -5.71
C PHE A 13 6.99 -1.86 -6.29
N PHE A 14 5.78 -1.82 -6.85
CA PHE A 14 5.14 -3.00 -7.44
C PHE A 14 5.73 -3.44 -8.79
N GLN A 15 6.34 -2.54 -9.56
CA GLN A 15 7.18 -2.89 -10.71
C GLN A 15 8.42 -3.72 -10.30
N SER A 16 8.96 -3.45 -9.10
CA SER A 16 10.11 -4.17 -8.55
C SER A 16 9.69 -5.45 -7.80
N HIS A 17 8.48 -5.43 -7.21
CA HIS A 17 7.92 -6.48 -6.38
C HIS A 17 6.48 -6.76 -6.81
N ILE A 18 6.29 -7.77 -7.66
CA ILE A 18 4.99 -8.04 -8.31
C ILE A 18 3.85 -8.21 -7.30
N ARG A 19 4.15 -8.82 -6.14
CA ARG A 19 3.18 -9.00 -5.07
C ARG A 19 3.71 -8.51 -3.73
N ALA A 20 2.80 -8.04 -2.89
CA ALA A 20 3.09 -7.60 -1.53
C ALA A 20 1.95 -7.98 -0.57
N TRP A 21 2.31 -8.21 0.69
CA TRP A 21 1.37 -8.24 1.80
C TRP A 21 0.89 -6.82 2.12
N LEU A 22 -0.33 -6.72 2.66
CA LEU A 22 -0.90 -5.46 3.15
C LEU A 22 -0.97 -5.48 4.67
N ILE A 23 -0.36 -4.48 5.30
CA ILE A 23 -0.44 -4.23 6.73
C ILE A 23 -1.10 -2.85 6.91
N LEU A 24 -2.29 -2.86 7.49
CA LEU A 24 -3.09 -1.70 7.88
C LEU A 24 -2.63 -1.17 9.25
N PRO A 25 -3.13 0.01 9.70
CA PRO A 25 -2.75 0.56 10.99
C PRO A 25 -3.07 -0.34 12.19
N ASP A 26 -4.07 -1.22 12.07
CA ASP A 26 -4.48 -2.19 13.09
C ASP A 26 -3.89 -3.60 12.92
N GLY A 27 -3.17 -3.86 11.82
CA GLY A 27 -2.46 -5.13 11.61
C GLY A 27 -2.55 -5.67 10.18
N TRP A 28 -2.35 -6.97 10.05
CA TRP A 28 -2.33 -7.64 8.75
C TRP A 28 -3.73 -7.73 8.16
N TYR A 29 -3.86 -7.38 6.87
CA TYR A 29 -5.03 -7.77 6.10
C TYR A 29 -4.79 -9.16 5.49
N GLY A 30 -5.70 -10.09 5.78
CA GLY A 30 -5.57 -11.50 5.41
C GLY A 30 -4.63 -12.26 6.34
N ARG A 31 -4.14 -13.41 5.87
CA ARG A 31 -3.25 -14.26 6.66
C ARG A 31 -1.81 -13.75 6.58
N PRO A 32 -1.13 -13.55 7.73
CA PRO A 32 0.27 -13.16 7.76
C PRO A 32 1.12 -14.09 6.89
N PHE A 33 1.98 -13.49 6.07
CA PHE A 33 2.89 -14.18 5.15
C PHE A 33 2.26 -14.97 3.99
N ASP A 34 0.94 -15.20 3.98
CA ASP A 34 0.25 -15.95 2.92
C ASP A 34 -0.51 -15.04 1.93
N SER A 35 -1.18 -13.99 2.43
CA SER A 35 -2.08 -13.16 1.63
C SER A 35 -1.34 -12.05 0.89
N VAL A 36 -0.97 -12.30 -0.38
CA VAL A 36 -0.24 -11.35 -1.22
C VAL A 36 -1.08 -10.82 -2.39
N PHE A 37 -0.96 -9.53 -2.67
CA PHE A 37 -1.75 -8.81 -3.66
C PHE A 37 -0.86 -8.11 -4.67
N SER A 38 -1.35 -8.00 -5.91
CA SER A 38 -0.73 -7.20 -6.96
C SER A 38 -1.37 -5.81 -7.00
N LEU A 39 -0.60 -4.80 -7.41
CA LEU A 39 -1.16 -3.47 -7.69
C LEU A 39 -2.00 -3.51 -8.97
N VAL A 40 -3.19 -2.90 -8.92
CA VAL A 40 -4.04 -2.65 -10.08
C VAL A 40 -3.88 -1.20 -10.54
N LEU A 41 -4.03 -0.26 -9.61
CA LEU A 41 -3.99 1.18 -9.92
C LEU A 41 -3.38 1.96 -8.75
N SER A 42 -2.66 3.03 -9.07
CA SER A 42 -2.17 4.00 -8.09
C SER A 42 -2.26 5.39 -8.72
N THR A 43 -3.13 6.24 -8.20
CA THR A 43 -3.35 7.59 -8.73
C THR A 43 -3.28 8.60 -7.60
N GLN A 44 -2.86 9.81 -7.92
CA GLN A 44 -2.80 10.90 -6.98
C GLN A 44 -3.31 12.16 -7.63
N ASP A 45 -4.12 12.90 -6.90
CA ASP A 45 -4.62 14.21 -7.26
C ASP A 45 -4.41 15.21 -6.10
N ASN A 46 -5.08 16.35 -6.16
CA ASN A 46 -5.00 17.37 -5.12
C ASN A 46 -5.73 16.97 -3.81
N HIS A 47 -6.57 15.95 -3.85
CA HIS A 47 -7.38 15.50 -2.73
C HIS A 47 -6.74 14.33 -1.98
N GLY A 48 -5.87 13.56 -2.64
CA GLY A 48 -5.18 12.47 -1.96
C GLY A 48 -4.50 11.46 -2.87
N LEU A 49 -4.24 10.28 -2.29
CA LEU A 49 -3.68 9.12 -2.97
C LEU A 49 -4.73 8.02 -2.98
N PHE A 50 -4.98 7.43 -4.14
CA PHE A 50 -5.80 6.24 -4.30
C PHE A 50 -4.91 5.07 -4.73
N VAL A 51 -5.09 3.92 -4.09
CA VAL A 51 -4.39 2.68 -4.42
C VAL A 51 -5.41 1.54 -4.49
N GLU A 52 -5.48 0.90 -5.64
CA GLU A 52 -6.27 -0.32 -5.85
C GLU A 52 -5.33 -1.52 -5.98
N ILE A 53 -5.62 -2.57 -5.24
CA ILE A 53 -4.95 -3.87 -5.35
C ILE A 53 -5.92 -4.96 -5.82
N GLU A 54 -5.37 -6.10 -6.24
CA GLU A 54 -6.10 -7.23 -6.82
C GLU A 54 -7.42 -7.54 -6.10
N GLY A 55 -8.49 -7.72 -6.90
CA GLY A 55 -9.84 -8.00 -6.42
C GLY A 55 -10.62 -6.76 -5.97
N ALA A 56 -10.44 -5.62 -6.66
CA ALA A 56 -11.14 -4.36 -6.41
C ALA A 56 -10.97 -3.84 -4.98
N ARG A 57 -9.80 -4.06 -4.38
CA ARG A 57 -9.50 -3.68 -2.99
C ARG A 57 -8.90 -2.29 -2.95
N GLU A 58 -9.51 -1.38 -2.23
CA GLU A 58 -9.24 0.05 -2.35
C GLU A 58 -8.70 0.67 -1.06
N LEU A 59 -7.64 1.46 -1.20
CA LEU A 59 -7.14 2.38 -0.18
C LEU A 59 -7.27 3.80 -0.69
N THR A 60 -8.03 4.63 0.03
CA THR A 60 -8.17 6.06 -0.27
C THR A 60 -7.58 6.88 0.87
N PHE A 61 -6.43 7.49 0.63
CA PHE A 61 -5.72 8.34 1.58
C PHE A 61 -6.04 9.80 1.29
N THR A 62 -6.43 10.57 2.30
CA THR A 62 -6.77 12.00 2.15
C THR A 62 -6.14 12.85 3.25
N GLY A 63 -5.97 14.14 2.94
CA GLY A 63 -5.39 15.12 3.86
C GLY A 63 -3.90 14.93 4.12
N GLY A 64 -3.33 15.83 4.92
CA GLY A 64 -1.95 15.78 5.37
C GLY A 64 -0.88 15.93 4.28
N SER A 65 0.34 15.50 4.60
CA SER A 65 1.50 15.45 3.70
C SER A 65 1.82 14.00 3.35
N ILE A 66 0.92 13.37 2.59
CA ILE A 66 1.02 11.94 2.22
C ILE A 66 2.36 11.65 1.56
N ALA A 67 3.10 10.69 2.12
CA ALA A 67 4.39 10.25 1.63
C ALA A 67 4.41 8.73 1.49
N ALA A 68 5.01 8.24 0.40
CA ALA A 68 5.32 6.83 0.21
C ALA A 68 6.84 6.64 0.34
N VAL A 69 7.28 5.94 1.38
CA VAL A 69 8.68 5.83 1.80
C VAL A 69 9.11 4.37 1.75
N LYS A 70 10.20 4.09 1.02
CA LYS A 70 10.81 2.76 1.02
C LYS A 70 11.43 2.46 2.38
N THR A 71 11.17 1.27 2.91
CA THR A 71 11.62 0.84 4.23
C THR A 71 11.86 -0.67 4.25
N ARG A 72 11.98 -1.25 5.44
CA ARG A 72 11.97 -2.68 5.69
C ARG A 72 10.85 -3.06 6.65
N PHE A 73 10.28 -4.23 6.43
CA PHE A 73 9.42 -4.92 7.38
C PHE A 73 10.13 -6.22 7.76
N GLU A 74 10.65 -6.30 8.99
CA GLU A 74 11.61 -7.34 9.38
C GLU A 74 12.81 -7.42 8.41
N LYS A 75 12.98 -8.56 7.72
CA LYS A 75 14.01 -8.79 6.70
C LYS A 75 13.56 -8.39 5.28
N TYR A 76 12.28 -8.07 5.09
CA TYR A 76 11.65 -7.87 3.80
C TYR A 76 11.72 -6.42 3.33
N GLN A 77 11.79 -6.22 2.01
CA GLN A 77 11.64 -4.89 1.42
C GLN A 77 10.19 -4.44 1.56
N ALA A 78 9.97 -3.19 1.95
CA ALA A 78 8.64 -2.66 2.15
C ALA A 78 8.50 -1.23 1.63
N LEU A 79 7.26 -0.84 1.38
CA LEU A 79 6.84 0.52 1.13
C LEU A 79 5.85 0.92 2.22
N LYS A 80 6.15 1.99 2.94
CA LYS A 80 5.26 2.58 3.93
C LYS A 80 4.60 3.81 3.34
N ILE A 81 3.29 3.95 3.53
CA ILE A 81 2.52 5.15 3.24
C ILE A 81 2.16 5.79 4.59
N GLU A 82 2.52 7.05 4.77
CA GLU A 82 2.34 7.81 6.01
C GLU A 82 2.02 9.28 5.74
N GLY A 83 1.70 10.04 6.80
CA GLY A 83 1.44 11.48 6.71
C GLY A 83 0.07 11.86 6.16
N PHE A 84 -0.85 10.89 6.01
CA PHE A 84 -2.27 11.13 5.74
C PHE A 84 -3.00 11.54 7.01
N ASP A 85 -4.07 12.34 6.88
CA ASP A 85 -4.98 12.64 7.99
C ASP A 85 -6.06 11.57 8.13
N HIS A 86 -6.43 10.94 7.00
CA HIS A 86 -7.43 9.88 6.96
C HIS A 86 -7.11 8.87 5.87
N VAL A 87 -7.32 7.59 6.16
CA VAL A 87 -7.33 6.54 5.14
C VAL A 87 -8.54 5.64 5.31
N VAL A 88 -9.20 5.39 4.19
CA VAL A 88 -10.29 4.43 4.06
C VAL A 88 -9.76 3.16 3.42
N TRP A 89 -10.03 2.02 4.04
CA TRP A 89 -9.82 0.70 3.48
C TRP A 89 -11.17 0.08 3.11
N ASP A 90 -11.38 -0.20 1.82
CA ASP A 90 -12.54 -0.93 1.32
C ASP A 90 -12.10 -2.27 0.71
N PRO A 91 -12.31 -3.41 1.40
CA PRO A 91 -11.78 -4.69 0.99
C PRO A 91 -12.56 -5.36 -0.14
N HIS A 92 -13.82 -4.97 -0.38
CA HIS A 92 -14.73 -5.55 -1.38
C HIS A 92 -14.77 -7.10 -1.43
N ASP A 93 -14.43 -7.77 -0.33
CA ASP A 93 -14.28 -9.24 -0.27
C ASP A 93 -15.55 -9.96 0.24
N GLY A 94 -16.57 -9.19 0.67
CA GLY A 94 -17.82 -9.70 1.24
C GLY A 94 -17.68 -10.29 2.65
N VAL A 95 -16.50 -10.21 3.27
CA VAL A 95 -16.18 -10.80 4.57
C VAL A 95 -15.74 -9.72 5.56
N SER A 96 -14.79 -8.90 5.14
CA SER A 96 -14.22 -7.81 5.91
C SER A 96 -15.06 -6.55 5.72
N GLN A 97 -15.27 -5.81 6.80
CA GLN A 97 -15.95 -4.52 6.71
C GLN A 97 -14.99 -3.43 6.22
N LYS A 98 -15.57 -2.39 5.62
CA LYS A 98 -14.88 -1.14 5.35
C LYS A 98 -14.38 -0.53 6.66
N THR A 99 -13.13 -0.10 6.69
CA THR A 99 -12.50 0.46 7.90
C THR A 99 -11.89 1.82 7.60
N GLU A 100 -11.91 2.70 8.60
CA GLU A 100 -11.35 4.04 8.53
C GLU A 100 -10.31 4.26 9.62
N TYR A 101 -9.23 4.95 9.27
CA TYR A 101 -8.15 5.28 10.21
C TYR A 101 -7.80 6.75 10.11
N SER A 102 -7.70 7.44 11.24
CA SER A 102 -7.35 8.86 11.33
C SER A 102 -5.86 9.13 11.60
N SER A 103 -5.06 8.06 11.73
CA SER A 103 -3.60 8.14 11.90
C SER A 103 -2.96 6.76 11.71
N GLY A 104 -1.63 6.75 11.58
CA GLY A 104 -0.84 5.52 11.50
C GLY A 104 -0.10 5.39 10.19
N GLN A 105 0.12 4.15 9.77
CA GLN A 105 0.86 3.84 8.55
C GLN A 105 0.22 2.63 7.86
N VAL A 106 0.20 2.67 6.53
CA VAL A 106 -0.13 1.51 5.71
C VAL A 106 1.17 0.99 5.09
N THR A 107 1.42 -0.31 5.19
CA THR A 107 2.66 -0.91 4.69
C THR A 107 2.37 -2.00 3.68
N PHE A 108 3.02 -1.90 2.52
CA PHE A 108 3.16 -2.98 1.57
C PHE A 108 4.51 -3.65 1.76
N ALA A 109 4.55 -4.90 2.21
CA ALA A 109 5.77 -5.65 2.42
C ALA A 109 5.90 -6.77 1.38
N SER A 110 7.05 -6.87 0.70
CA SER A 110 7.26 -7.88 -0.33
C SER A 110 7.88 -9.16 0.26
N PRO A 111 7.37 -10.36 -0.07
CA PRO A 111 7.98 -11.64 0.31
C PRO A 111 9.41 -11.86 -0.20
N GLY A 112 9.90 -11.00 -1.10
CA GLY A 112 11.19 -11.11 -1.75
C GLY A 112 11.08 -10.86 -3.26
N PRO A 113 12.20 -10.67 -3.98
CA PRO A 113 12.14 -10.44 -5.41
C PRO A 113 11.56 -11.67 -6.12
N LEU A 114 10.48 -11.48 -6.89
CA LEU A 114 9.98 -12.47 -7.85
C LEU A 114 10.64 -12.34 -9.23
N ARG A 115 11.71 -11.54 -9.36
CA ARG A 115 12.47 -11.40 -10.62
C ARG A 115 13.96 -11.64 -10.39
N SER A 116 14.36 -12.89 -10.56
CA SER A 116 15.65 -13.18 -11.19
C SER A 116 15.41 -13.11 -12.70
N PHE A 117 15.77 -11.99 -13.32
CA PHE A 117 16.03 -12.01 -14.75
C PHE A 117 17.44 -12.57 -14.92
N ARG A 118 17.53 -13.78 -15.47
CA ARG A 118 18.70 -14.19 -16.23
C ARG A 118 18.74 -13.40 -17.54
#